data_AF-A0A9D8RWI8-F1
#
_entry.id   AF-A0A9D8RWI8-F1
#
_cell.length_a   1.000
_cell.length_b   1.000
_cell.length_c   1.000
_cell.angle_alpha   90.00
_cell.angle_beta   90.00
_cell.angle_gamma   90.00
#
_symmetry.space_group_name_H-M   'P 1'
#
loop_
_entity.id
_entity.type
_entity.pdbx_description
1 polymer ?
#
loop_
_entity_poly.entity_id
_entity_poly.type
_entity_poly.pdbx_seq_one_letter_code
_entity_poly.pdbx_strand_id
1 'polypeptide(L)'
;MIVSFGASWPLNVMKSYKARTTKGKSLPFLCLIFFGYIAGILSKLVNEAYMASFASKWYVLFFYVLNLLMVGADLCLYYRNYLLDKKGD
;
A
#
# COMPACT_ATOMS: atom_id res chain seq x y z
N MET A 1 -15.48 4.25 -0.25
CA MET A 1 -14.11 4.49 0.26
C MET A 1 -13.08 3.49 -0.24
N ILE A 2 -13.25 2.17 -0.03
CA ILE A 2 -12.20 1.17 -0.31
C ILE A 2 -11.80 1.10 -1.79
N VAL A 3 -12.75 1.20 -2.73
CA VAL A 3 -12.44 1.11 -4.18
C VAL A 3 -11.70 2.34 -4.68
N SER A 4 -12.18 3.54 -4.38
CA SER A 4 -11.52 4.80 -4.79
C SER A 4 -10.16 4.98 -4.10
N PHE A 5 -10.04 4.58 -2.84
CA PHE A 5 -8.77 4.56 -2.12
C PHE A 5 -7.84 3.45 -2.63
N GLY A 6 -8.39 2.32 -3.07
CA GLY A 6 -7.63 1.26 -3.72
C GLY A 6 -7.08 1.68 -5.07
N ALA A 7 -7.90 2.38 -5.88
CA ALA A 7 -7.53 2.84 -7.22
C ALA A 7 -6.48 3.97 -7.21
N SER A 8 -6.33 4.70 -6.11
CA SER A 8 -5.27 5.72 -6.00
C SER A 8 -3.86 5.09 -5.97
N TRP A 9 -3.72 3.86 -5.48
CA TRP A 9 -2.42 3.17 -5.40
C TRP A 9 -1.86 2.75 -6.77
N PRO A 10 -2.61 2.07 -7.67
CA PRO A 10 -2.16 1.79 -9.03
C PRO A 10 -1.73 3.05 -9.78
N LEU A 11 -2.52 4.13 -9.66
CA LEU A 11 -2.18 5.40 -10.28
C LEU A 11 -0.91 6.00 -9.70
N ASN A 12 -0.72 5.91 -8.39
CA ASN A 12 0.47 6.39 -7.70
C ASN A 12 1.74 5.58 -8.06
N VAL A 13 1.60 4.25 -8.21
CA VAL A 13 2.64 3.33 -8.68
C VAL A 13 3.03 3.64 -10.13
N MET A 14 2.04 3.80 -11.02
CA MET A 14 2.28 4.17 -12.42
C MET A 14 2.99 5.52 -12.54
N LYS A 15 2.57 6.52 -11.75
CA LYS A 15 3.26 7.82 -11.67
C LYS A 15 4.69 7.67 -11.15
N SER A 16 4.91 6.89 -10.09
CA SER A 16 6.24 6.60 -9.54
C SER A 16 7.16 6.02 -10.62
N TYR A 17 6.66 5.02 -11.34
CA TYR A 17 7.42 4.33 -12.38
C TYR A 17 7.77 5.26 -13.54
N LYS A 18 6.83 6.10 -13.99
CA LYS A 18 7.05 7.02 -15.11
C LYS A 18 7.91 8.23 -14.73
N ALA A 19 7.76 8.76 -13.52
CA ALA A 19 8.48 9.93 -13.05
C ALA A 19 9.98 9.66 -12.83
N ARG A 20 10.35 8.44 -12.43
CA ARG A 20 11.74 8.03 -12.12
C ARG A 20 12.47 8.93 -11.12
N THR A 21 11.72 9.66 -10.30
CA THR A 21 12.23 10.52 -9.23
C THR A 21 11.34 10.37 -8.00
N THR A 22 11.89 10.68 -6.83
CA THR A 22 11.21 10.70 -5.53
C THR A 22 10.69 12.08 -5.15
N LYS A 23 11.00 13.12 -5.95
CA LYS A 23 10.56 14.50 -5.70
C LYS A 23 9.03 14.59 -5.61
N GLY A 24 8.54 15.12 -4.49
CA GLY A 24 7.10 15.27 -4.20
C GLY A 24 6.42 14.05 -3.55
N LYS A 25 7.15 12.94 -3.28
CA LYS A 25 6.61 11.80 -2.50
C LYS A 25 7.05 11.83 -1.04
N SER A 26 6.09 11.65 -0.14
CA SER A 26 6.33 11.54 1.30
C SER A 26 6.53 10.08 1.71
N LEU A 27 7.79 9.68 1.93
CA LEU A 27 8.12 8.35 2.47
C LEU A 27 7.47 8.06 3.84
N PRO A 28 7.48 8.99 4.82
CA PRO A 28 6.84 8.74 6.11
C PRO A 28 5.34 8.43 5.98
N PHE A 29 4.65 9.13 5.08
CA PHE A 29 3.23 8.87 4.81
C PHE A 29 3.01 7.47 4.21
N LEU A 30 3.87 7.06 3.27
CA LEU A 30 3.79 5.73 2.65
C LEU A 30 4.03 4.61 3.67
N CYS A 31 5.03 4.80 4.55
CA CYS A 31 5.33 3.87 5.65
C CYS A 31 4.18 3.79 6.67
N LEU A 32 3.58 4.93 7.05
CA LEU A 32 2.44 4.97 7.97
C LEU A 32 1.25 4.20 7.42
N ILE A 33 0.94 4.36 6.12
CA ILE A 33 -0.14 3.63 5.48
C ILE A 33 0.17 2.14 5.40
N PHE A 34 1.39 1.77 5.01
CA PHE A 34 1.81 0.37 4.96
C PHE A 34 1.67 -0.30 6.33
N PHE A 35 2.14 0.36 7.39
CA PHE A 35 1.99 -0.12 8.76
C PHE A 35 0.51 -0.19 9.18
N GLY A 36 -0.30 0.81 8.84
CA GLY A 36 -1.74 0.82 9.09
C GLY A 36 -2.47 -0.36 8.45
N TYR A 37 -2.08 -0.76 7.23
CA TYR A 37 -2.63 -1.95 6.57
C TYR A 37 -2.23 -3.25 7.28
N ILE A 38 -0.98 -3.38 7.73
CA ILE A 38 -0.51 -4.55 8.50
C ILE A 38 -1.28 -4.65 9.83
N ALA A 39 -1.33 -3.56 10.61
CA ALA A 39 -2.08 -3.51 11.86
C ALA A 39 -3.58 -3.78 11.62
N GLY A 40 -4.11 -3.26 10.51
CA GLY A 40 -5.45 -3.54 10.04
C GLY A 40 -5.69 -5.03 9.82
N ILE A 41 -4.84 -5.72 9.07
CA ILE A 41 -4.96 -7.17 8.80
C ILE A 41 -4.83 -7.97 10.10
N LEU A 42 -3.81 -7.68 10.93
CA LEU A 42 -3.60 -8.34 12.22
C LEU A 42 -4.83 -8.24 13.13
N SER A 43 -5.43 -7.06 13.22
CA SER A 43 -6.66 -6.84 14.00
C SER A 43 -7.82 -7.72 13.52
N LYS A 44 -7.93 -8.02 12.21
CA LYS A 44 -8.99 -8.89 11.69
C LYS A 44 -8.68 -10.37 11.91
N LEU A 45 -7.40 -10.75 11.87
CA LEU A 45 -6.95 -12.11 12.15
C LEU A 45 -7.14 -12.50 13.61
N VAL A 46 -6.89 -11.58 14.54
CA VAL A 46 -7.06 -11.82 15.99
C VAL A 46 -8.52 -11.70 16.43
N ASN A 47 -9.39 -11.12 15.61
CA ASN A 47 -10.81 -10.98 15.93
C ASN A 47 -11.59 -12.24 15.54
N GLU A 48 -11.85 -13.10 16.53
CA GLU A 48 -12.57 -14.36 16.35
C GLU A 48 -13.98 -14.18 15.76
N ALA A 49 -14.69 -13.10 16.13
CA ALA A 49 -16.02 -12.81 15.58
C ALA A 49 -15.97 -12.45 14.08
N TYR A 50 -14.89 -11.80 13.65
CA TYR A 50 -14.65 -11.53 12.23
C TYR A 50 -14.30 -12.82 11.48
N MET A 51 -13.44 -13.68 12.06
CA MET A 51 -13.06 -14.97 11.48
C MET A 51 -14.24 -15.96 11.39
N ALA A 52 -15.15 -15.95 12.37
CA ALA A 52 -16.38 -16.72 12.31
C ALA A 52 -17.32 -16.27 11.16
N SER A 53 -17.29 -14.99 10.82
CA SER A 53 -18.03 -14.41 9.67
C SER A 53 -17.19 -14.30 8.40
N PHE A 54 -16.06 -15.02 8.30
CA PHE A 54 -15.12 -14.85 7.19
C PHE A 54 -15.76 -15.10 5.82
N ALA A 55 -16.60 -16.15 5.71
CA ALA A 55 -17.28 -16.50 4.47
C ALA A 55 -18.10 -15.34 3.87
N SER A 56 -18.69 -14.48 4.71
CA SER A 56 -19.48 -13.32 4.26
C SER A 56 -18.65 -12.05 4.07
N LYS A 57 -17.43 -11.98 4.63
CA LYS A 57 -16.60 -10.76 4.68
C LYS A 57 -15.21 -10.93 4.04
N TRP A 58 -14.98 -12.04 3.34
CA TRP A 58 -13.70 -12.39 2.72
C TRP A 58 -13.16 -11.28 1.80
N TYR A 59 -14.04 -10.60 1.07
CA TYR A 59 -13.69 -9.52 0.14
C TYR A 59 -13.01 -8.34 0.83
N VAL A 60 -13.34 -8.06 2.10
CA VAL A 60 -12.71 -6.97 2.87
C VAL A 60 -11.25 -7.28 3.12
N LEU A 61 -10.94 -8.51 3.55
CA LEU A 61 -9.56 -8.94 3.78
C LEU A 61 -8.78 -8.99 2.46
N PHE A 62 -9.41 -9.46 1.38
CA PHE A 62 -8.83 -9.46 0.03
C PHE A 62 -8.40 -8.05 -0.40
N PHE A 63 -9.28 -7.04 -0.28
CA PHE A 63 -8.92 -5.67 -0.63
C PHE A 63 -7.84 -5.08 0.30
N TYR A 64 -7.81 -5.45 1.58
CA TYR A 64 -6.74 -5.03 2.49
C TYR A 64 -5.37 -5.58 2.06
N VAL A 65 -5.31 -6.87 1.73
CA VAL A 65 -4.08 -7.52 1.24
C VAL A 65 -3.66 -6.93 -0.10
N LEU A 66 -4.60 -6.74 -1.03
CA LEU A 66 -4.32 -6.14 -2.32
C LEU A 66 -3.74 -4.72 -2.18
N ASN A 67 -4.32 -3.89 -1.29
CA ASN A 67 -3.79 -2.56 -1.00
C ASN A 67 -2.39 -2.63 -0.38
N LEU A 68 -2.16 -3.55 0.57
CA LEU A 68 -0.83 -3.74 1.17
C LEU A 68 0.23 -4.06 0.10
N LEU A 69 -0.09 -4.95 -0.85
CA LEU A 69 0.81 -5.29 -1.96
C LEU A 69 1.07 -4.08 -2.87
N MET A 70 0.05 -3.29 -3.20
CA MET A 70 0.20 -2.10 -4.04
C MET A 70 1.04 -1.01 -3.36
N VAL A 71 0.78 -0.73 -2.07
CA VAL A 71 1.58 0.21 -1.26
C VAL A 71 3.02 -0.29 -1.16
N GLY A 72 3.22 -1.59 -0.91
CA GLY A 72 4.53 -2.22 -0.88
C GLY A 72 5.29 -2.07 -2.19
N ALA A 73 4.62 -2.28 -3.34
CA ALA A 73 5.20 -2.06 -4.65
C ALA A 73 5.60 -0.59 -4.87
N ASP A 74 4.78 0.38 -4.42
CA ASP A 74 5.15 1.80 -4.49
C ASP A 74 6.37 2.11 -3.61
N LEU A 75 6.49 1.45 -2.44
CA LEU A 75 7.62 1.58 -1.52
C LEU A 75 8.92 1.04 -2.14
N CYS A 76 8.85 -0.12 -2.82
CA CYS A 76 9.97 -0.66 -3.60
C CYS A 76 10.37 0.27 -4.76
N LEU A 77 9.39 0.83 -5.49
CA LEU A 77 9.65 1.80 -6.55
C LEU A 77 10.23 3.10 -6.01
N TYR A 78 9.79 3.55 -4.83
CA TYR A 78 10.37 4.70 -4.15
C TYR A 78 11.84 4.47 -3.88
N TYR A 79 12.22 3.31 -3.33
CA TYR A 79 13.63 2.99 -3.07
C TYR A 79 14.45 2.94 -4.37
N ARG A 80 13.90 2.35 -5.44
CA ARG A 80 14.54 2.36 -6.76
C ARG A 80 14.76 3.79 -7.27
N ASN A 81 13.73 4.64 -7.21
CA ASN A 81 13.83 6.03 -7.68
C ASN A 81 14.76 6.85 -6.80
N TYR A 82 14.82 6.56 -5.49
CA TYR A 82 15.76 7.22 -4.57
C TYR A 82 17.21 6.96 -4.97
N LEU A 83 17.53 5.73 -5.37
CA LEU A 83 18.85 5.38 -5.90
C LEU A 83 19.14 6.03 -7.24
N LEU A 84 18.13 6.27 -8.08
CA LEU A 84 18.28 6.99 -9.35
C LEU A 84 18.54 8.48 -9.14
N ASP A 85 17.77 9.12 -8.25
CA ASP A 85 17.99 10.53 -7.87
C ASP A 85 19.41 10.72 -7.31
N LYS A 86 19.86 9.83 -6.41
CA LYS A 86 21.21 9.89 -5.81
C LYS A 86 22.36 9.67 -6.81
N LYS A 87 22.10 9.09 -7.99
CA LYS A 87 23.10 8.90 -9.05
C LYS A 87 23.06 9.99 -10.12
N GLY A 88 21.98 10.76 -10.19
CA GLY A 88 21.76 11.81 -11.18
C GLY A 88 22.12 13.22 -10.69
N ASP A 89 22.31 13.38 -9.37
CA ASP A 89 22.99 14.51 -8.73
C ASP A 89 24.48 14.18 -8.53
#